data_AF-A0A3Q3IRP2-F1
#
_entry.id   AF-A0A3Q3IRP2-F1
#
_cell.length_a   1.000
_cell.length_b   1.000
_cell.length_c   1.000
_cell.angle_alpha   90.00
_cell.angle_beta   90.00
_cell.angle_gamma   90.00
#
_symmetry.space_group_name_H-M   'P 1'
#
loop_
_entity.id
_entity.type
_entity.pdbx_description
1 polymer ?
#
loop_
_entity_poly.entity_id
_entity_poly.type
_entity_poly.pdbx_seq_one_letter_code
_entity_poly.pdbx_strand_id
1 'polypeptide(L)'
;MDANGYSDPYVKCLKPDMGKKGKCKTQIKKRTLNPEFNEEFSYDIKHSELAKKTLDISVWDYDIGKSNDYIGCQLGITAKGERLKHWYECLKNKDKKIERWHTLLNEN
;
A
#
# COMPACT_ATOMS: atom_id res chain seq x y z
N MET A 1 -0.66 -1.70 -20.12
CA MET A 1 -1.78 -1.22 -20.96
C MET A 1 -2.33 -2.38 -21.75
N ASP A 2 -3.46 -2.85 -21.27
CA ASP A 2 -4.07 -4.11 -21.63
C ASP A 2 -4.99 -3.92 -22.80
N ALA A 3 -4.98 -4.90 -23.71
CA ALA A 3 -5.66 -4.83 -25.00
C ALA A 3 -7.19 -4.76 -24.89
N ASN A 4 -7.74 -4.85 -23.68
CA ASN A 4 -9.17 -4.80 -23.39
C ASN A 4 -9.59 -3.51 -22.64
N GLY A 5 -8.66 -2.65 -22.21
CA GLY A 5 -8.97 -1.39 -21.50
C GLY A 5 -9.46 -1.54 -20.05
N TYR A 6 -9.33 -2.74 -19.48
CA TYR A 6 -9.78 -3.07 -18.13
C TYR A 6 -8.63 -3.72 -17.36
N SER A 7 -8.35 -3.22 -16.16
CA SER A 7 -7.38 -3.80 -15.22
C SER A 7 -8.11 -4.57 -14.11
N ASP A 8 -7.41 -5.53 -13.51
CA ASP A 8 -7.81 -6.29 -12.34
C ASP A 8 -6.92 -5.91 -11.12
N PRO A 9 -7.00 -4.65 -10.63
CA PRO A 9 -6.11 -4.17 -9.59
C PRO A 9 -6.40 -4.81 -8.23
N TYR A 10 -5.33 -5.10 -7.51
CA TYR A 10 -5.36 -5.51 -6.10
C TYR A 10 -4.25 -4.84 -5.30
N VAL A 11 -4.58 -4.42 -4.08
CA VAL A 11 -3.61 -3.81 -3.17
C VAL A 11 -2.97 -4.90 -2.34
N LYS A 12 -1.66 -4.82 -2.23
CA LYS A 12 -0.83 -5.66 -1.38
C LYS A 12 -0.12 -4.76 -0.39
N CYS A 13 -0.32 -5.03 0.89
CA CYS A 13 0.28 -4.30 1.99
C CYS A 13 1.20 -5.25 2.76
N LEU A 14 2.47 -4.84 2.92
CA LEU A 14 3.48 -5.63 3.61
C LEU A 14 3.63 -5.11 5.04
N LYS A 15 3.29 -5.93 6.04
CA LYS A 15 3.50 -5.56 7.45
C LYS A 15 4.98 -5.27 7.71
N PRO A 16 5.29 -4.17 8.41
CA PRO A 16 6.66 -3.84 8.76
C PRO A 16 7.29 -4.77 9.81
N ASP A 17 6.51 -5.62 10.50
CA ASP A 17 7.00 -6.50 11.57
C ASP A 17 7.35 -7.92 11.09
N MET A 18 6.53 -8.50 10.21
CA MET A 18 6.62 -9.91 9.83
C MET A 18 7.30 -10.16 8.47
N GLY A 19 7.74 -9.11 7.76
CA GLY A 19 8.29 -9.23 6.41
C GLY A 19 7.38 -10.10 5.51
N LYS A 20 7.93 -11.17 4.92
CA LYS A 20 7.18 -12.09 4.03
C LYS A 20 5.95 -12.75 4.67
N LYS A 21 5.90 -12.94 6.00
CA LYS A 21 4.74 -13.52 6.71
C LYS A 21 3.62 -12.53 6.98
N GLY A 22 3.90 -11.23 6.84
CA GLY A 22 2.95 -10.15 7.08
C GLY A 22 2.32 -9.60 5.80
N LYS A 23 2.25 -10.38 4.73
CA LYS A 23 1.64 -9.95 3.48
C LYS A 23 0.13 -9.96 3.62
N CYS A 24 -0.47 -8.79 3.67
CA CYS A 24 -1.90 -8.60 3.51
C CYS A 24 -2.18 -8.28 2.04
N LYS A 25 -3.27 -8.79 1.51
CA LYS A 25 -3.76 -8.50 0.17
C LYS A 25 -5.26 -8.25 0.25
N THR A 26 -5.74 -7.26 -0.49
CA THR A 26 -7.17 -7.00 -0.67
C THR A 26 -7.77 -8.00 -1.63
N GLN A 27 -9.09 -7.94 -1.78
CA GLN A 27 -9.80 -8.58 -2.87
C GLN A 27 -9.35 -8.02 -4.22
N ILE A 28 -9.23 -8.90 -5.22
CA ILE A 28 -8.95 -8.51 -6.61
C ILE A 28 -10.25 -7.95 -7.19
N LYS A 29 -10.23 -6.68 -7.58
CA LYS A 29 -11.39 -6.05 -8.22
C LYS A 29 -11.23 -6.20 -9.72
N LYS A 30 -12.07 -7.02 -10.34
CA LYS A 30 -11.96 -7.27 -11.77
C LYS A 30 -12.61 -6.18 -12.60
N ARG A 31 -12.01 -5.85 -13.74
CA ARG A 31 -12.51 -4.89 -14.73
C ARG A 31 -12.81 -3.50 -14.19
N THR A 32 -11.90 -2.93 -13.40
CA THR A 32 -12.03 -1.56 -12.91
C THR A 32 -10.71 -0.82 -12.90
N LEU A 33 -10.71 0.42 -13.37
CA LEU A 33 -9.57 1.33 -13.28
C LEU A 33 -9.56 2.12 -11.96
N ASN A 34 -10.72 2.21 -11.29
CA ASN A 34 -10.90 2.89 -10.01
C ASN A 34 -11.47 1.89 -8.97
N PRO A 35 -10.64 0.95 -8.47
CA PRO A 35 -11.10 -0.03 -7.50
C PRO A 35 -11.39 0.61 -6.14
N GLU A 36 -12.58 0.37 -5.62
CA GLU A 36 -12.94 0.68 -4.25
C GLU A 36 -12.84 -0.59 -3.39
N PHE A 37 -11.75 -0.71 -2.63
CA PHE A 37 -11.55 -1.86 -1.74
C PHE A 37 -12.36 -1.71 -0.45
N ASN A 38 -12.35 -0.52 0.17
CA ASN A 38 -12.95 -0.28 1.50
C ASN A 38 -12.52 -1.34 2.54
N GLU A 39 -11.29 -1.84 2.43
CA GLU A 39 -10.71 -2.83 3.35
C GLU A 39 -9.74 -2.15 4.31
N GLU A 40 -9.95 -2.34 5.61
CA GLU A 40 -9.07 -1.83 6.66
C GLU A 40 -8.19 -2.96 7.20
N PHE A 41 -6.87 -2.72 7.29
CA PHE A 41 -5.91 -3.66 7.84
C PHE A 41 -5.40 -3.17 9.19
N SER A 42 -5.50 -4.03 10.20
CA SER A 42 -4.99 -3.76 11.54
C SER A 42 -3.64 -4.44 11.78
N TYR A 43 -2.70 -3.66 12.30
CA TYR A 43 -1.33 -4.07 12.59
C TYR A 43 -1.01 -3.77 14.04
N ASP A 44 -0.80 -4.80 14.85
CA ASP A 44 -0.30 -4.65 16.21
C ASP A 44 1.21 -4.36 16.14
N ILE A 45 1.57 -3.09 16.30
CA ILE A 45 2.96 -2.62 16.24
C ILE A 45 3.18 -1.67 17.41
N LYS A 46 4.22 -1.94 18.21
CA LYS A 46 4.65 -1.02 19.27
C LYS A 46 5.11 0.30 18.65
N HIS A 47 4.72 1.42 19.27
CA HIS A 47 5.08 2.75 18.79
C HIS A 47 6.60 2.96 18.63
N SER A 48 7.42 2.41 19.54
CA SER A 48 8.89 2.45 19.45
C SER A 48 9.42 1.75 18.19
N GLU A 49 8.74 0.68 17.76
CA GLU A 49 9.10 -0.08 16.57
C GLU A 49 8.55 0.57 15.31
N LEU A 50 7.39 1.23 15.38
CA LEU A 50 6.77 1.94 14.26
C LEU A 50 7.72 3.01 13.68
N ALA A 51 8.51 3.66 14.52
CA ALA A 51 9.53 4.62 14.10
C ALA A 51 10.68 3.96 13.31
N LYS A 52 10.98 2.68 13.49
CA LYS A 52 12.05 1.97 12.76
C LYS A 52 11.53 1.17 11.57
N LYS A 53 10.23 1.28 11.30
CA LYS A 53 9.47 0.41 10.43
C LYS A 53 8.98 1.14 9.19
N THR A 54 8.76 0.36 8.13
CA THR A 54 8.29 0.83 6.83
C THR A 54 7.14 -0.06 6.35
N LEU A 55 6.01 0.55 6.04
CA LEU A 55 4.85 -0.09 5.43
C LEU A 55 4.97 0.04 3.92
N ASP A 56 5.14 -1.09 3.24
CA ASP A 56 5.11 -1.13 1.78
C ASP A 56 3.69 -1.37 1.28
N ILE A 57 3.21 -0.49 0.41
CA ILE A 57 1.89 -0.60 -0.21
C ILE A 57 2.13 -0.66 -1.71
N SER A 58 1.80 -1.80 -2.31
CA SER A 58 1.97 -2.05 -3.73
C SER A 58 0.63 -2.45 -4.32
N VAL A 59 0.17 -1.73 -5.35
CA VAL A 59 -0.98 -2.11 -6.16
C VAL A 59 -0.47 -2.89 -7.36
N TRP A 60 -1.05 -4.06 -7.57
CA TRP A 60 -0.67 -4.97 -8.63
C TRP A 60 -1.85 -5.12 -9.58
N ASP A 61 -1.56 -5.15 -10.88
CA ASP A 61 -2.53 -5.60 -11.88
C ASP A 61 -2.38 -7.11 -12.06
N TYR A 62 -3.51 -7.83 -12.06
CA TYR A 62 -3.50 -9.27 -12.34
C TYR A 62 -3.83 -9.50 -13.81
N ASP A 63 -2.80 -9.67 -14.65
CA ASP A 63 -2.98 -9.93 -16.07
C ASP A 63 -2.72 -11.40 -16.44
N ILE A 64 -3.71 -12.02 -17.07
CA ILE A 64 -3.54 -13.34 -17.66
C ILE A 64 -2.88 -13.15 -19.05
N GLY A 65 -1.57 -13.39 -19.12
CA GLY A 65 -0.82 -13.48 -20.39
C GLY A 65 0.12 -12.32 -20.73
N LYS A 66 0.28 -11.33 -19.84
CA LYS A 66 1.31 -10.27 -19.93
C LYS A 66 2.15 -10.19 -18.65
N SER A 67 3.28 -9.47 -18.71
CA SER A 67 4.02 -9.06 -17.51
C SER A 67 3.12 -8.18 -16.65
N ASN A 68 2.85 -8.62 -15.42
CA ASN A 68 2.06 -7.84 -14.45
C ASN A 68 2.78 -6.53 -14.15
N ASP A 69 2.08 -5.41 -14.32
CA ASP A 69 2.55 -4.10 -13.88
C ASP A 69 2.16 -3.89 -12.41
N TYR A 70 3.05 -3.24 -11.65
CA TYR A 70 2.77 -2.93 -10.25
C TYR A 70 3.23 -1.50 -9.93
N ILE A 71 2.34 -0.74 -9.32
CA ILE A 71 2.59 0.62 -8.86
C ILE A 71 2.64 0.62 -7.33
N GLY A 72 3.65 1.24 -6.74
CA GLY A 72 3.92 1.13 -5.31
C GLY A 72 4.16 2.45 -4.61
N CYS A 73 4.07 2.39 -3.29
CA CYS A 73 4.44 3.45 -2.38
C CYS A 73 4.89 2.86 -1.05
N GLN A 74 6.09 3.24 -0.62
CA GLN A 74 6.60 2.92 0.71
C GLN A 74 6.31 4.09 1.68
N LEU A 75 5.64 3.78 2.80
CA LEU A 75 5.44 4.69 3.93
C LEU A 75 6.39 4.31 5.05
N GLY A 76 7.02 5.29 5.69
CA GLY A 76 7.94 5.04 6.80
C GLY A 76 8.78 6.27 7.11
N ILE A 77 9.62 6.18 8.15
CA ILE A 77 10.53 7.28 8.49
C ILE A 77 11.60 7.53 7.43
N THR A 78 11.88 6.52 6.62
CA THR A 78 12.84 6.59 5.50
C THR A 78 12.21 7.11 4.22
N ALA A 79 10.87 7.24 4.19
CA ALA A 79 10.17 7.84 3.06
C ALA A 79 10.45 9.35 3.00
N LYS A 80 10.15 9.98 1.87
CA LYS A 80 10.36 11.42 1.64
C LYS A 80 9.06 12.10 1.25
N GLY A 81 8.97 13.41 1.50
CA GLY A 81 7.82 14.22 1.11
C GLY A 81 6.54 13.89 1.90
N GLU A 82 5.43 13.71 1.20
CA GLU A 82 4.11 13.48 1.80
C GLU A 82 3.98 12.13 2.50
N ARG A 83 4.70 11.12 2.01
CA ARG A 83 4.76 9.77 2.59
C ARG A 83 5.29 9.81 4.02
N LEU A 84 6.36 10.56 4.23
CA LEU A 84 6.95 10.81 5.55
C LEU A 84 6.00 11.61 6.44
N LYS A 85 5.40 12.68 5.91
CA LYS A 85 4.45 13.50 6.67
C LYS A 85 3.28 12.66 7.17
N HIS A 86 2.68 11.83 6.32
CA HIS A 86 1.61 10.92 6.73
C HIS A 86 2.10 9.96 7.82
N TRP A 87 3.24 9.28 7.60
CA TRP A 87 3.78 8.35 8.60
C TRP A 87 4.03 9.04 9.95
N TYR A 88 4.61 10.24 9.93
CA TYR A 88 4.90 11.02 11.11
C TYR A 88 3.63 11.49 11.84
N GLU A 89 2.60 11.93 11.11
CA GLU A 89 1.30 12.30 11.68
C GLU A 89 0.61 11.12 12.35
N CYS A 90 0.71 9.92 11.77
CA CYS A 90 0.21 8.68 12.36
C CYS A 90 0.98 8.31 13.64
N LEU A 91 2.31 8.48 13.65
CA LEU A 91 3.10 8.32 14.87
C LEU A 91 2.70 9.33 15.96
N LYS A 92 2.59 10.61 15.59
CA LYS A 92 2.34 11.71 16.53
C LYS A 92 0.92 11.64 17.10
N ASN A 93 -0.06 11.25 16.29
CA ASN A 93 -1.47 11.19 16.67
C ASN A 93 -1.93 9.73 16.78
N LYS A 94 -1.63 9.06 17.89
CA LYS A 94 -1.97 7.63 18.13
C LYS A 94 -3.47 7.34 18.15
N ASP A 95 -4.29 8.34 18.46
CA ASP A 95 -5.75 8.19 18.64
C ASP A 95 -6.55 8.82 17.50
N LYS A 96 -5.88 9.20 16.40
CA LYS A 96 -6.55 9.78 15.23
C LYS A 96 -6.31 8.93 14.00
N LYS A 97 -7.41 8.66 13.30
CA LYS A 97 -7.36 8.15 11.93
C LYS A 97 -6.78 9.27 11.04
N ILE A 98 -5.64 8.99 10.42
CA ILE A 98 -5.03 9.87 9.41
C ILE A 98 -5.32 9.25 8.05
N GLU A 99 -6.04 9.99 7.21
CA GLU A 99 -6.37 9.58 5.85
C GLU A 99 -5.70 10.55 4.89
N ARG A 100 -4.89 10.03 3.97
CA ARG A 100 -4.20 10.85 2.97
C ARG A 100 -4.06 10.09 1.66
N TRP A 101 -4.30 10.81 0.58
CA TRP A 101 -3.98 10.34 -0.75
C TRP A 101 -2.47 10.35 -0.96
N HIS A 102 -1.97 9.29 -1.61
CA HIS A 102 -0.58 9.18 -2.03
C HIS A 102 -0.53 8.88 -3.51
N THR A 103 0.43 9.50 -4.20
CA THR A 103 0.71 9.13 -5.58
C THR A 103 1.53 7.84 -5.58
N LEU A 104 0.97 6.82 -6.23
CA LEU A 104 1.65 5.56 -6.50
C LEU A 104 2.69 5.80 -7.59
N LEU A 105 3.92 5.33 -7.37
CA LEU A 105 5.01 5.46 -8.34
C LEU A 105 5.30 4.08 -8.93
N ASN A 106 5.56 4.02 -10.23
CA ASN A 106 6.19 2.86 -10.84
C ASN A 106 7.68 2.94 -10.50
N GLU A 107 8.14 2.14 -9.53
CA GLU A 107 9.58 1.85 -9.40
C GLU A 107 9.89 0.72 -10.39
N ASN A 108 10.08 1.10 -11.66
CA ASN A 108 10.60 0.23 -12.71
C ASN A 108 12.04 0.63 -13.05
#